data_AF-A0A956H9E8-F1
#
_entry.id   AF-A0A956H9E8-F1
#
_cell.length_a   1.000
_cell.length_b   1.000
_cell.length_c   1.000
_cell.angle_alpha   90.00
_cell.angle_beta   90.00
_cell.angle_gamma   90.00
#
_symmetry.space_group_name_H-M   'P 1'
#
loop_
_entity.id
_entity.type
_entity.pdbx_description
1 polymer ?
#
loop_
_entity_poly.entity_id
_entity_poly.type
_entity_poly.pdbx_seq_one_letter_code
_entity_poly.pdbx_strand_id
1 'polypeptide(L)'
;RSELLPRLYDVTSAAIVVLDEVLARYDAPETGPEPEQGPDASGIFDLRFEEIVDARGPVPEPNRRIADVAFMARWELARKRSQLASSEGCDDWELLALCCSARRRVCKAIAGVERVLSTVGGQPSVFVDLYQSEREQAIEVREAYYRFTVALRRQELNAHRGVEHLLRGAGIAVAKLVGHPRYEDFRVEDRRSLRSLQQRIIDWIRGDRDEVDGWQIFADLQAFASLALTVSRRPVLCEHDRAVLELLLCALEMPGSDQVAVYRLLETIRGRDQEIDDLIEGQVDLLPSLWLEPTRRVLAGLAV
;
A
#
# COMPACT_ATOMS: atom_id res chain seq x y z
N ARG A 1 -2.32 -15.84 -21.44
CA ARG A 1 -1.39 -16.60 -20.56
C ARG A 1 -0.04 -16.85 -21.23
N SER A 2 -0.01 -17.48 -22.41
CA SER A 2 1.21 -17.79 -23.19
C SER A 2 2.12 -16.59 -23.46
N GLU A 3 1.59 -15.38 -23.57
CA GLU A 3 2.40 -14.18 -23.83
C GLU A 3 2.78 -13.37 -22.58
N LEU A 4 1.99 -13.45 -21.50
CA LEU A 4 2.17 -12.58 -20.33
C LEU A 4 3.40 -12.98 -19.50
N LEU A 5 3.58 -14.28 -19.25
CA LEU A 5 4.70 -14.79 -18.48
C LEU A 5 6.05 -14.52 -19.17
N PRO A 6 6.22 -14.83 -20.47
CA PRO A 6 7.46 -14.49 -21.18
C PRO A 6 7.77 -13.00 -21.13
N ARG A 7 6.79 -12.13 -21.41
CA ARG A 7 7.02 -10.67 -21.36
C ARG A 7 7.46 -10.19 -19.98
N LEU A 8 6.90 -10.72 -18.90
CA LEU A 8 7.32 -10.36 -17.54
C LEU A 8 8.71 -10.90 -17.20
N TYR A 9 9.02 -12.11 -17.66
CA TYR A 9 10.36 -12.67 -17.53
C TYR A 9 11.39 -11.79 -18.25
N ASP A 10 11.08 -11.35 -19.47
CA ASP A 10 11.92 -10.48 -20.28
C ASP A 10 12.12 -9.12 -19.61
N VAL A 11 11.05 -8.46 -19.16
CA VAL A 11 11.13 -7.17 -18.45
C VAL A 11 11.93 -7.29 -17.15
N THR A 12 11.71 -8.37 -16.38
CA THR A 12 12.47 -8.59 -15.13
C THR A 12 13.94 -8.84 -15.43
N SER A 13 14.25 -9.58 -16.51
CA SER A 13 15.62 -9.86 -16.92
C SER A 13 16.32 -8.60 -17.45
N ALA A 14 15.64 -7.78 -18.24
CA ALA A 14 16.16 -6.50 -18.71
C ALA A 14 16.47 -5.55 -17.54
N ALA A 15 15.59 -5.49 -16.54
CA ALA A 15 15.82 -4.71 -15.33
C ALA A 15 17.05 -5.21 -14.54
N ILE A 16 17.25 -6.53 -14.43
CA ILE A 16 18.45 -7.11 -13.82
C ILE A 16 19.71 -6.69 -14.57
N VAL A 17 19.71 -6.72 -15.91
CA VAL A 17 20.86 -6.30 -16.73
C VAL A 17 21.22 -4.84 -16.47
N VAL A 18 20.24 -3.94 -16.42
CA VAL A 18 20.48 -2.52 -16.08
C VAL A 18 21.10 -2.37 -14.69
N LEU A 19 20.65 -3.16 -13.71
CA LEU A 19 21.22 -3.12 -12.35
C LEU A 19 22.64 -3.68 -12.30
N ASP A 20 22.96 -4.70 -13.11
CA ASP A 20 24.33 -5.20 -13.28
C ASP A 20 25.26 -4.12 -13.84
N GLU A 21 24.80 -3.32 -14.81
CA GLU A 21 25.57 -2.18 -15.36
C GLU A 21 25.82 -1.09 -14.30
N VAL A 22 24.82 -0.78 -13.46
CA VAL A 22 24.98 0.16 -12.34
C VAL A 22 26.02 -0.38 -11.35
N LEU A 23 25.93 -1.65 -10.96
CA LEU A 23 26.90 -2.26 -10.05
C LEU A 23 28.31 -2.22 -10.62
N ALA A 24 28.51 -2.61 -11.88
CA ALA A 24 29.83 -2.58 -12.53
C ALA A 24 30.47 -1.18 -12.52
N ARG A 25 29.66 -0.12 -12.51
CA ARG A 25 30.13 1.27 -12.47
C ARG A 25 30.46 1.77 -11.06
N TYR A 26 29.66 1.41 -10.06
CA TYR A 26 29.72 2.01 -8.72
C TYR A 26 30.30 1.09 -7.62
N ASP A 27 30.43 -0.21 -7.90
CA ASP A 27 31.06 -1.21 -7.00
C ASP A 27 32.57 -1.39 -7.29
N ALA A 28 33.16 -0.53 -8.13
CA ALA A 28 34.60 -0.57 -8.37
C ALA A 28 35.34 -0.18 -7.07
N PRO A 29 36.34 -0.98 -6.64
CA PRO A 29 37.12 -0.64 -5.46
C PRO A 29 37.79 0.71 -5.70
N GLU A 30 37.45 1.72 -4.90
CA GLU A 30 38.18 2.96 -4.89
C GLU A 30 39.65 2.63 -4.63
N THR A 31 40.53 3.08 -5.53
CA THR A 31 41.99 3.01 -5.37
C THR A 31 42.47 3.99 -4.28
N GLY A 32 41.81 3.95 -3.12
CA GLY A 32 42.19 4.60 -1.88
C GLY A 32 42.82 3.59 -0.90
N PRO A 33 43.60 4.06 0.08
CA PRO A 33 44.13 3.19 1.13
C PRO A 33 42.97 2.48 1.84
N GLU A 34 43.11 1.17 2.04
CA GLU A 34 42.08 0.35 2.69
C GLU A 34 41.63 1.00 4.00
N PRO A 35 40.35 1.39 4.15
CA PRO A 35 39.83 1.81 5.43
C PRO A 35 39.91 0.60 6.37
N GLU A 36 40.44 0.80 7.58
CA GLU A 36 40.49 -0.24 8.62
C GLU A 36 39.07 -0.78 8.87
N GLN A 37 38.77 -1.94 8.28
CA GLN A 37 37.48 -2.60 8.45
C GLN A 37 37.47 -3.27 9.82
N GLY A 38 36.89 -2.57 10.79
CA GLY A 38 36.51 -3.18 12.07
C GLY A 38 35.50 -4.33 11.86
N PRO A 39 35.48 -5.33 12.76
CA PRO A 39 34.69 -6.56 12.62
C PRO A 39 33.15 -6.40 12.56
N ASP A 40 32.62 -5.18 12.64
CA ASP A 40 31.18 -4.86 12.67
C ASP A 40 30.62 -4.26 11.36
N ALA A 41 31.39 -4.19 10.27
CA ALA A 41 30.95 -3.58 9.00
C ALA A 41 29.88 -4.38 8.22
N SER A 42 29.37 -5.48 8.76
CA SER A 42 28.30 -6.31 8.16
C SER A 42 26.88 -5.83 8.49
N GLY A 43 26.72 -4.71 9.22
CA GLY A 43 25.42 -4.19 9.68
C GLY A 43 24.43 -3.71 8.63
N ILE A 44 24.75 -3.74 7.32
CA ILE A 44 23.86 -3.26 6.24
C ILE A 44 22.80 -4.31 5.86
N PHE A 45 22.98 -5.59 6.22
CA PHE A 45 22.04 -6.66 5.84
C PHE A 45 20.67 -6.60 6.54
N ASP A 46 20.51 -5.78 7.58
CA ASP A 46 19.23 -5.58 8.28
C ASP A 46 18.42 -4.36 7.79
N LEU A 47 18.98 -3.53 6.90
CA LEU A 47 18.27 -2.35 6.38
C LEU A 47 17.24 -2.75 5.32
N ARG A 48 16.03 -2.20 5.44
CA ARG A 48 15.00 -2.33 4.41
C ARG A 48 15.39 -1.49 3.19
N PHE A 49 14.98 -1.92 2.00
CA PHE A 49 15.27 -1.22 0.74
C PHE A 49 14.95 0.29 0.81
N GLU A 50 13.84 0.63 1.44
CA GLU A 50 13.38 2.01 1.65
C GLU A 50 14.31 2.82 2.56
N GLU A 51 14.89 2.19 3.60
CA GLU A 51 15.76 2.89 4.55
C GLU A 51 17.07 3.33 3.90
N ILE A 52 17.59 2.52 2.99
CA ILE A 52 18.80 2.86 2.20
C ILE A 52 18.49 3.91 1.13
N VAL A 53 17.32 3.81 0.50
CA VAL A 53 16.84 4.80 -0.47
C VAL A 53 16.58 6.16 0.18
N ASP A 54 16.11 6.20 1.43
CA ASP A 54 15.78 7.44 2.14
C ASP A 54 16.91 7.97 3.06
N ALA A 55 18.07 7.31 3.09
CA ALA A 55 19.26 7.71 3.88
C ALA A 55 19.01 7.85 5.40
N ARG A 56 18.18 6.99 5.99
CA ARG A 56 17.96 7.02 7.45
C ARG A 56 19.13 6.38 8.18
N GLY A 57 20.18 7.16 8.47
CA GLY A 57 21.36 6.68 9.21
C GLY A 57 22.66 7.38 8.80
N PRO A 58 23.83 6.91 9.28
CA PRO A 58 25.12 7.38 8.77
C PRO A 58 25.18 7.13 7.26
N VAL A 59 25.33 8.22 6.49
CA VAL A 59 25.27 8.17 5.02
C VAL A 59 26.56 7.52 4.51
N PRO A 60 26.50 6.38 3.81
CA PRO A 60 27.67 5.79 3.16
C PRO A 60 28.25 6.76 2.13
N GLU A 61 29.50 6.52 1.72
CA GLU A 61 30.07 7.17 0.53
C GLU A 61 29.07 7.07 -0.65
N PRO A 62 28.86 8.14 -1.44
CA PRO A 62 27.80 8.18 -2.44
C PRO A 62 27.79 7.01 -3.41
N ASN A 63 28.98 6.57 -3.87
CA ASN A 63 29.14 5.43 -4.78
C ASN A 63 28.72 4.12 -4.12
N ARG A 64 29.17 3.89 -2.87
CA ARG A 64 28.82 2.69 -2.09
C ARG A 64 27.32 2.60 -1.87
N ARG A 65 26.67 3.72 -1.56
CA ARG A 65 25.21 3.76 -1.39
C ARG A 65 24.47 3.36 -2.68
N ILE A 66 24.93 3.81 -3.85
CA ILE A 66 24.35 3.41 -5.14
C ILE A 66 24.54 1.90 -5.35
N ALA A 67 25.73 1.38 -5.10
CA ALA A 67 26.04 -0.05 -5.23
C ALA A 67 25.17 -0.92 -4.31
N ASP A 68 25.04 -0.56 -3.03
CA ASP A 68 24.23 -1.30 -2.05
C ASP A 68 22.75 -1.40 -2.48
N VAL A 69 22.15 -0.28 -2.92
CA VAL A 69 20.75 -0.27 -3.39
C VAL A 69 20.59 -1.06 -4.69
N ALA A 70 21.52 -0.92 -5.63
CA ALA A 70 21.50 -1.69 -6.88
C ALA A 70 21.63 -3.19 -6.64
N PHE A 71 22.48 -3.59 -5.68
CA PHE A 71 22.66 -4.99 -5.28
C PHE A 71 21.37 -5.57 -4.70
N MET A 72 20.76 -4.88 -3.74
CA MET A 72 19.50 -5.31 -3.14
C MET A 72 18.36 -5.38 -4.16
N ALA A 73 18.22 -4.36 -5.01
CA ALA A 73 17.26 -4.34 -6.10
C ALA A 73 17.43 -5.56 -7.01
N ARG A 74 18.68 -5.84 -7.42
CA ARG A 74 19.00 -6.96 -8.31
C ARG A 74 18.66 -8.28 -7.68
N TRP A 75 19.02 -8.49 -6.42
CA TRP A 75 18.73 -9.73 -5.69
C TRP A 75 17.23 -9.99 -5.59
N GLU A 76 16.44 -8.97 -5.26
CA GLU A 76 14.98 -9.07 -5.19
C GLU A 76 14.32 -9.41 -6.55
N LEU A 77 14.84 -8.85 -7.65
CA LEU A 77 14.38 -9.16 -9.00
C LEU A 77 14.81 -10.55 -9.45
N ALA A 78 16.03 -10.99 -9.12
CA ALA A 78 16.50 -12.34 -9.41
C ALA A 78 15.62 -13.39 -8.71
N ARG A 79 15.30 -13.20 -7.42
CA ARG A 79 14.36 -14.05 -6.68
C ARG A 79 12.99 -14.07 -7.35
N LYS A 80 12.48 -12.92 -7.79
CA LYS A 80 11.18 -12.84 -8.46
C LYS A 80 11.18 -13.53 -9.82
N ARG A 81 12.26 -13.42 -10.60
CA ARG A 81 12.44 -14.12 -11.87
C ARG A 81 12.42 -15.64 -11.69
N SER A 82 13.10 -16.15 -10.67
CA SER A 82 13.06 -17.58 -10.33
C SER A 82 11.64 -18.05 -9.98
N GLN A 83 10.88 -17.23 -9.23
CA GLN A 83 9.48 -17.51 -8.91
C GLN A 83 8.59 -17.52 -10.18
N LEU A 84 8.83 -16.62 -11.14
CA LEU A 84 8.12 -16.61 -12.42
C LEU A 84 8.41 -17.88 -13.24
N ALA A 85 9.65 -18.34 -13.24
CA ALA A 85 10.04 -19.56 -13.97
C ALA A 85 9.36 -20.82 -13.40
N SER A 86 9.04 -20.85 -12.11
CA SER A 86 8.36 -21.99 -11.46
C SER A 86 6.83 -21.90 -11.44
N SER A 87 6.21 -21.01 -12.23
CA SER A 87 4.76 -20.72 -12.17
C SER A 87 3.88 -21.54 -13.14
N GLU A 88 4.40 -22.68 -13.62
CA GLU A 88 3.62 -23.60 -14.44
C GLU A 88 2.42 -24.14 -13.64
N GLY A 89 1.24 -24.16 -14.26
CA GLY A 89 0.02 -24.72 -13.63
C GLY A 89 -0.78 -23.77 -12.73
N CYS A 90 -0.31 -22.55 -12.44
CA CYS A 90 -1.09 -21.56 -11.65
C CYS A 90 -2.48 -21.27 -12.25
N ASP A 91 -3.45 -20.89 -11.42
CA ASP A 91 -4.73 -20.37 -11.92
C ASP A 91 -4.58 -18.94 -12.50
N ASP A 92 -5.60 -18.43 -13.21
CA ASP A 92 -5.52 -17.11 -13.85
C ASP A 92 -5.39 -15.95 -12.84
N TRP A 93 -5.95 -16.10 -11.64
CA TRP A 93 -5.85 -15.10 -10.57
C TRP A 93 -4.47 -15.14 -9.91
N GLU A 94 -3.93 -16.32 -9.65
CA GLU A 94 -2.56 -16.51 -9.17
C GLU A 94 -1.56 -15.92 -10.17
N LEU A 95 -1.78 -16.17 -11.48
CA LEU A 95 -0.97 -15.57 -12.53
C LEU A 95 -1.06 -14.04 -12.48
N LEU A 96 -2.27 -13.47 -12.38
CA LEU A 96 -2.45 -12.02 -12.26
C LEU A 96 -1.75 -11.45 -11.01
N ALA A 97 -1.83 -12.14 -9.86
CA ALA A 97 -1.13 -11.78 -8.63
C ALA A 97 0.38 -11.77 -8.83
N LEU A 98 0.90 -12.80 -9.49
CA LEU A 98 2.32 -12.93 -9.80
C LEU A 98 2.79 -11.80 -10.73
N CYS A 99 1.99 -11.47 -11.75
CA CYS A 99 2.22 -10.37 -12.68
C CYS A 99 2.24 -9.00 -11.98
N CYS A 100 1.22 -8.68 -11.18
CA CYS A 100 1.14 -7.42 -10.43
C CYS A 100 2.30 -7.28 -9.44
N SER A 101 2.65 -8.37 -8.76
CA SER A 101 3.79 -8.43 -7.84
C SER A 101 5.12 -8.21 -8.56
N ALA A 102 5.33 -8.83 -9.73
CA ALA A 102 6.55 -8.65 -10.53
C ALA A 102 6.67 -7.22 -11.05
N ARG A 103 5.59 -6.66 -11.64
CA ARG A 103 5.53 -5.25 -12.07
C ARG A 103 5.93 -4.30 -10.96
N ARG A 104 5.30 -4.43 -9.77
CA ARG A 104 5.59 -3.56 -8.62
C ARG A 104 7.05 -3.65 -8.19
N ARG A 105 7.62 -4.86 -8.13
CA ARG A 105 9.04 -5.06 -7.77
C ARG A 105 9.99 -4.42 -8.77
N VAL A 106 9.74 -4.56 -10.07
CA VAL A 106 10.55 -3.92 -11.13
C VAL A 106 10.48 -2.40 -11.01
N CYS A 107 9.28 -1.82 -10.93
CA CYS A 107 9.13 -0.36 -10.79
C CYS A 107 9.83 0.17 -9.54
N LYS A 108 9.66 -0.51 -8.40
CA LYS A 108 10.28 -0.14 -7.13
C LYS A 108 11.80 -0.22 -7.17
N ALA A 109 12.35 -1.31 -7.71
CA ALA A 109 13.79 -1.51 -7.84
C ALA A 109 14.43 -0.40 -8.68
N ILE A 110 13.88 -0.14 -9.86
CA ILE A 110 14.43 0.83 -10.81
C ILE A 110 14.26 2.28 -10.29
N ALA A 111 13.07 2.64 -9.76
CA ALA A 111 12.85 3.97 -9.20
C ALA A 111 13.69 4.23 -7.95
N GLY A 112 13.91 3.22 -7.10
CA GLY A 112 14.74 3.34 -5.91
C GLY A 112 16.21 3.61 -6.26
N VAL A 113 16.78 2.85 -7.20
CA VAL A 113 18.16 3.07 -7.67
C VAL A 113 18.30 4.43 -8.36
N GLU A 114 17.35 4.79 -9.23
CA GLU A 114 17.35 6.08 -9.91
C GLU A 114 17.25 7.26 -8.93
N ARG A 115 16.42 7.17 -7.89
CA ARG A 115 16.34 8.22 -6.86
C ARG A 115 17.69 8.44 -6.18
N VAL A 116 18.38 7.37 -5.84
CA VAL A 116 19.70 7.46 -5.19
C VAL A 116 20.72 8.07 -6.16
N LEU A 117 20.74 7.65 -7.42
CA LEU A 117 21.58 8.24 -8.47
C LEU A 117 21.31 9.74 -8.63
N SER A 118 20.05 10.14 -8.71
CA SER A 118 19.63 11.53 -8.88
C SER A 118 20.00 12.38 -7.65
N THR A 119 19.84 11.83 -6.44
CA THR A 119 20.26 12.48 -5.19
C THR A 119 21.78 12.70 -5.15
N VAL A 120 22.56 11.68 -5.48
CA VAL A 120 24.03 11.75 -5.52
C VAL A 120 24.52 12.69 -6.62
N GLY A 121 23.87 12.68 -7.78
CA GLY A 121 24.20 13.56 -8.92
C GLY A 121 23.67 14.99 -8.80
N GLY A 122 22.90 15.31 -7.76
CA GLY A 122 22.26 16.61 -7.60
C GLY A 122 21.26 16.96 -8.72
N GLN A 123 20.65 15.94 -9.34
CA GLN A 123 19.65 16.08 -10.41
C GLN A 123 18.26 15.70 -9.90
N PRO A 124 17.18 16.25 -10.50
CA PRO A 124 15.83 15.80 -10.18
C PRO A 124 15.61 14.35 -10.65
N SER A 125 14.85 13.57 -9.87
CA SER A 125 14.48 12.22 -10.23
C SER A 125 13.52 12.22 -11.43
N VAL A 126 13.83 11.42 -12.45
CA VAL A 126 12.99 11.24 -13.64
C VAL A 126 11.83 10.28 -13.36
N PHE A 127 11.97 9.40 -12.37
CA PHE A 127 10.96 8.42 -11.96
C PHE A 127 10.21 8.81 -10.69
N VAL A 128 10.16 10.11 -10.38
CA VAL A 128 9.48 10.64 -9.18
C VAL A 128 8.03 10.14 -9.08
N ASP A 129 7.30 10.19 -10.20
CA ASP A 129 5.89 9.74 -10.27
C ASP A 129 5.74 8.22 -10.22
N LEU A 130 6.78 7.47 -10.58
CA LEU A 130 6.72 6.00 -10.58
C LEU A 130 6.67 5.44 -9.15
N TYR A 131 7.24 6.15 -8.16
CA TYR A 131 7.29 5.72 -6.75
C TYR A 131 6.51 6.61 -5.78
N GLN A 132 6.38 7.93 -5.99
CA GLN A 132 5.48 8.78 -5.17
C GLN A 132 4.05 8.20 -5.14
N SER A 133 3.72 7.42 -6.16
CA SER A 133 2.55 6.57 -6.28
C SER A 133 2.31 5.57 -5.13
N GLU A 134 3.29 4.96 -4.43
CA GLU A 134 2.97 3.81 -3.55
C GLU A 134 2.22 4.24 -2.27
N ARG A 135 2.66 5.31 -1.61
CA ARG A 135 1.98 5.85 -0.43
C ARG A 135 0.61 6.43 -0.82
N GLU A 136 0.57 7.24 -1.86
CA GLU A 136 -0.67 7.86 -2.34
C GLU A 136 -1.68 6.82 -2.79
N GLN A 137 -1.24 5.82 -3.57
CA GLN A 137 -2.03 4.65 -3.94
C GLN A 137 -2.52 3.89 -2.71
N ALA A 138 -1.67 3.68 -1.70
CA ALA A 138 -2.09 3.00 -0.48
C ALA A 138 -3.17 3.80 0.28
N ILE A 139 -3.05 5.13 0.33
CA ILE A 139 -4.05 6.04 0.93
C ILE A 139 -5.36 5.96 0.13
N GLU A 140 -5.30 6.09 -1.21
CA GLU A 140 -6.47 6.01 -2.09
C GLU A 140 -7.18 4.64 -2.00
N VAL A 141 -6.42 3.54 -1.95
CA VAL A 141 -6.97 2.19 -1.78
C VAL A 141 -7.62 2.04 -0.40
N ARG A 142 -6.98 2.52 0.66
CA ARG A 142 -7.57 2.51 2.00
C ARG A 142 -8.87 3.32 2.03
N GLU A 143 -8.86 4.51 1.46
CA GLU A 143 -10.04 5.37 1.39
C GLU A 143 -11.19 4.68 0.63
N ALA A 144 -10.89 4.03 -0.49
CA ALA A 144 -11.88 3.28 -1.26
C ALA A 144 -12.52 2.16 -0.42
N TYR A 145 -11.71 1.40 0.34
CA TYR A 145 -12.22 0.38 1.26
C TYR A 145 -13.02 0.96 2.41
N TYR A 146 -12.58 2.06 3.01
CA TYR A 146 -13.33 2.76 4.04
C TYR A 146 -14.70 3.21 3.54
N ARG A 147 -14.76 3.89 2.37
CA ARG A 147 -16.02 4.33 1.75
C ARG A 147 -16.96 3.16 1.46
N PHE A 148 -16.41 2.02 1.06
CA PHE A 148 -17.18 0.78 0.88
C PHE A 148 -17.75 0.27 2.22
N THR A 149 -16.95 0.22 3.28
CA THR A 149 -17.40 -0.15 4.64
C THR A 149 -18.52 0.77 5.13
N VAL A 150 -18.35 2.09 5.01
CA VAL A 150 -19.39 3.06 5.38
C VAL A 150 -20.67 2.84 4.56
N ALA A 151 -20.55 2.57 3.26
CA ALA A 151 -21.69 2.30 2.41
C ALA A 151 -22.46 1.03 2.85
N LEU A 152 -21.76 -0.04 3.26
CA LEU A 152 -22.39 -1.26 3.78
C LEU A 152 -23.09 -1.03 5.13
N ARG A 153 -22.45 -0.32 6.07
CA ARG A 153 -23.09 0.03 7.36
C ARG A 153 -24.37 0.84 7.16
N ARG A 154 -24.37 1.77 6.19
CA ARG A 154 -25.60 2.50 5.81
C ARG A 154 -26.68 1.56 5.28
N GLN A 155 -26.33 0.48 4.60
CA GLN A 155 -27.33 -0.50 4.16
C GLN A 155 -27.89 -1.29 5.35
N GLU A 156 -27.04 -1.69 6.28
CA GLU A 156 -27.43 -2.39 7.51
C GLU A 156 -28.46 -1.59 8.34
N LEU A 157 -28.29 -0.27 8.47
CA LEU A 157 -29.29 0.59 9.13
C LEU A 157 -30.65 0.59 8.41
N ASN A 158 -30.66 0.30 7.11
CA ASN A 158 -31.86 0.20 6.28
C ASN A 158 -32.36 -1.25 6.12
N ALA A 159 -31.82 -2.21 6.89
CA ALA A 159 -32.19 -3.63 6.87
C ALA A 159 -33.68 -3.89 7.07
N HIS A 160 -34.38 -3.01 7.81
CA HIS A 160 -35.83 -3.08 8.02
C HIS A 160 -36.65 -3.03 6.72
N ARG A 161 -36.05 -2.64 5.60
CA ARG A 161 -36.66 -2.63 4.26
C ARG A 161 -36.57 -3.98 3.53
N GLY A 162 -36.02 -5.00 4.17
CA GLY A 162 -35.90 -6.36 3.65
C GLY A 162 -34.54 -6.65 3.00
N VAL A 163 -34.21 -7.95 2.93
CA VAL A 163 -32.91 -8.44 2.45
C VAL A 163 -32.65 -8.12 0.97
N GLU A 164 -33.70 -8.03 0.14
CA GLU A 164 -33.55 -7.61 -1.25
C GLU A 164 -33.06 -6.16 -1.37
N HIS A 165 -33.64 -5.24 -0.57
CA HIS A 165 -33.21 -3.83 -0.58
C HIS A 165 -31.77 -3.71 -0.10
N LEU A 166 -31.43 -4.43 0.97
CA LEU A 166 -30.10 -4.52 1.54
C LEU A 166 -29.06 -4.97 0.49
N LEU A 167 -29.31 -6.10 -0.19
CA LEU A 167 -28.39 -6.66 -1.17
C LEU A 167 -28.29 -5.83 -2.45
N ARG A 168 -29.36 -5.16 -2.88
CA ARG A 168 -29.29 -4.18 -4.00
C ARG A 168 -28.38 -3.01 -3.63
N GLY A 169 -28.53 -2.46 -2.42
CA GLY A 169 -27.67 -1.39 -1.93
C GLY A 169 -26.21 -1.82 -1.80
N ALA A 170 -25.97 -3.02 -1.26
CA ALA A 170 -24.64 -3.59 -1.16
C ALA A 170 -24.02 -3.86 -2.54
N GLY A 171 -24.81 -4.35 -3.50
CA GLY A 171 -24.39 -4.53 -4.90
C GLY A 171 -23.95 -3.23 -5.56
N ILE A 172 -24.63 -2.10 -5.28
CA ILE A 172 -24.20 -0.77 -5.74
C ILE A 172 -22.86 -0.39 -5.11
N ALA A 173 -22.66 -0.65 -3.81
CA ALA A 173 -21.39 -0.37 -3.14
C ALA A 173 -20.24 -1.19 -3.75
N VAL A 174 -20.47 -2.49 -4.01
CA VAL A 174 -19.50 -3.36 -4.70
C VAL A 174 -19.21 -2.83 -6.11
N ALA A 175 -20.23 -2.45 -6.88
CA ALA A 175 -20.04 -1.92 -8.23
C ALA A 175 -19.21 -0.62 -8.24
N LYS A 176 -19.45 0.28 -7.27
CA LYS A 176 -18.63 1.50 -7.10
C LYS A 176 -17.18 1.18 -6.77
N LEU A 177 -16.96 0.22 -5.87
CA LEU A 177 -15.62 -0.20 -5.48
C LEU A 177 -14.86 -0.85 -6.64
N VAL A 178 -15.55 -1.67 -7.44
CA VAL A 178 -15.01 -2.29 -8.66
C VAL A 178 -14.74 -1.26 -9.76
N GLY A 179 -15.57 -0.22 -9.87
CA GLY A 179 -15.40 0.86 -10.84
C GLY A 179 -14.43 1.96 -10.39
N HIS A 180 -13.78 1.80 -9.23
CA HIS A 180 -12.84 2.78 -8.71
C HIS A 180 -11.62 2.93 -9.65
N PRO A 181 -11.10 4.14 -9.89
CA PRO A 181 -9.93 4.35 -10.78
C PRO A 181 -8.70 3.51 -10.40
N ARG A 182 -8.54 3.24 -9.11
CA ARG A 182 -7.46 2.40 -8.53
C ARG A 182 -7.85 0.94 -8.33
N TYR A 183 -8.91 0.42 -8.97
CA TYR A 183 -9.30 -0.98 -8.77
C TYR A 183 -8.17 -1.96 -9.13
N GLU A 184 -7.35 -1.66 -10.14
CA GLU A 184 -6.21 -2.51 -10.52
C GLU A 184 -5.11 -2.59 -9.44
N ASP A 185 -5.09 -1.62 -8.55
CA ASP A 185 -4.12 -1.47 -7.47
C ASP A 185 -4.51 -2.23 -6.20
N PHE A 186 -5.75 -2.73 -6.15
CA PHE A 186 -6.24 -3.60 -5.08
C PHE A 186 -5.51 -4.94 -5.12
N ARG A 187 -5.43 -5.61 -3.96
CA ARG A 187 -4.87 -6.97 -3.90
C ARG A 187 -5.68 -7.87 -4.83
N VAL A 188 -5.01 -8.81 -5.47
CA VAL A 188 -5.66 -9.68 -6.44
C VAL A 188 -6.70 -10.57 -5.77
N GLU A 189 -6.41 -11.00 -4.54
CA GLU A 189 -7.30 -11.76 -3.67
C GLU A 189 -8.56 -10.93 -3.32
N ASP A 190 -8.39 -9.63 -3.04
CA ASP A 190 -9.51 -8.74 -2.76
C ASP A 190 -10.41 -8.59 -4.00
N ARG A 191 -9.81 -8.41 -5.18
CA ARG A 191 -10.52 -8.36 -6.46
C ARG A 191 -11.28 -9.65 -6.75
N ARG A 192 -10.63 -10.81 -6.54
CA ARG A 192 -11.26 -12.13 -6.73
C ARG A 192 -12.46 -12.30 -5.81
N SER A 193 -12.29 -11.98 -4.52
CA SER A 193 -13.36 -12.05 -3.52
C SER A 193 -14.53 -11.11 -3.86
N LEU A 194 -14.24 -9.86 -4.24
CA LEU A 194 -15.27 -8.90 -4.66
C LEU A 194 -16.06 -9.38 -5.88
N ARG A 195 -15.39 -9.95 -6.89
CA ARG A 195 -16.07 -10.49 -8.07
C ARG A 195 -16.93 -11.70 -7.74
N SER A 196 -16.45 -12.57 -6.85
CA SER A 196 -17.24 -13.71 -6.37
C SER A 196 -18.48 -13.24 -5.60
N LEU A 197 -18.33 -12.30 -4.66
CA LEU A 197 -19.46 -11.72 -3.92
C LEU A 197 -20.44 -10.98 -4.84
N GLN A 198 -19.94 -10.20 -5.81
CA GLN A 198 -20.76 -9.55 -6.83
C GLN A 198 -21.62 -10.56 -7.61
N GLN A 199 -21.01 -11.66 -8.04
CA GLN A 199 -21.72 -12.70 -8.79
C GLN A 199 -22.79 -13.37 -7.91
N ARG A 200 -22.48 -13.69 -6.66
CA ARG A 200 -23.45 -14.26 -5.70
C ARG A 200 -24.66 -13.34 -5.48
N ILE A 201 -24.45 -12.02 -5.37
CA ILE A 201 -25.55 -11.06 -5.27
C ILE A 201 -26.42 -11.08 -6.54
N ILE A 202 -25.79 -11.10 -7.73
CA ILE A 202 -26.51 -11.12 -9.01
C ILE A 202 -27.35 -12.38 -9.15
N ASP A 203 -26.77 -13.54 -8.83
CA ASP A 203 -27.43 -14.84 -8.92
C ASP A 203 -28.59 -14.91 -7.93
N TRP A 204 -28.38 -14.45 -6.69
CA TRP A 204 -29.43 -14.36 -5.68
C TRP A 204 -30.59 -13.47 -6.12
N ILE A 205 -30.33 -12.28 -6.69
CA ILE A 205 -31.37 -11.36 -7.17
C ILE A 205 -32.19 -11.98 -8.32
N ARG A 206 -31.56 -12.82 -9.15
CA ARG A 206 -32.19 -13.44 -10.33
C ARG A 206 -32.88 -14.77 -10.03
N GLY A 207 -32.47 -15.47 -8.98
CA GLY A 207 -32.97 -16.79 -8.61
C GLY A 207 -34.14 -16.74 -7.62
N ASP A 208 -34.20 -17.76 -6.77
CA ASP A 208 -35.31 -18.02 -5.84
C ASP A 208 -35.34 -17.07 -4.62
N ARG A 209 -34.27 -16.28 -4.42
CA ARG A 209 -34.15 -15.24 -3.37
C ARG A 209 -34.37 -15.74 -1.95
N ASP A 210 -33.79 -16.89 -1.61
CA ASP A 210 -33.82 -17.42 -0.24
C ASP A 210 -33.27 -16.40 0.77
N GLU A 211 -34.03 -16.07 1.81
CA GLU A 211 -33.67 -15.00 2.73
C GLU A 211 -32.40 -15.32 3.54
N VAL A 212 -32.22 -16.59 3.95
CA VAL A 212 -31.07 -17.03 4.75
C VAL A 212 -29.78 -16.86 3.95
N ASP A 213 -29.80 -17.31 2.70
CA ASP A 213 -28.68 -17.11 1.77
C ASP A 213 -28.41 -15.61 1.54
N GLY A 214 -29.46 -14.79 1.48
CA GLY A 214 -29.33 -13.35 1.31
C GLY A 214 -28.61 -12.69 2.48
N TRP A 215 -28.97 -13.06 3.71
CA TRP A 215 -28.28 -12.60 4.92
C TRP A 215 -26.83 -13.09 5.00
N GLN A 216 -26.56 -14.33 4.60
CA GLN A 216 -25.21 -14.87 4.57
C GLN A 216 -24.32 -14.09 3.59
N ILE A 217 -24.81 -13.77 2.39
CA ILE A 217 -24.08 -12.95 1.42
C ILE A 217 -23.73 -11.57 2.02
N PHE A 218 -24.68 -10.96 2.74
CA PHE A 218 -24.43 -9.67 3.38
C PHE A 218 -23.39 -9.75 4.50
N ALA A 219 -23.46 -10.79 5.35
CA ALA A 219 -22.46 -11.04 6.39
C ALA A 219 -21.06 -11.25 5.79
N ASP A 220 -20.96 -11.99 4.68
CA ASP A 220 -19.70 -12.20 3.96
C ASP A 220 -19.12 -10.88 3.41
N LEU A 221 -19.96 -9.94 2.96
CA LEU A 221 -19.54 -8.60 2.55
C LEU A 221 -19.02 -7.77 3.72
N GLN A 222 -19.66 -7.83 4.89
CA GLN A 222 -19.18 -7.16 6.11
C GLN A 222 -17.84 -7.74 6.57
N ALA A 223 -17.68 -9.07 6.52
CA ALA A 223 -16.42 -9.75 6.83
C ALA A 223 -15.32 -9.34 5.85
N PHE A 224 -15.62 -9.31 4.55
CA PHE A 224 -14.71 -8.81 3.53
C PHE A 224 -14.29 -7.36 3.79
N ALA A 225 -15.23 -6.46 4.09
CA ALA A 225 -14.95 -5.05 4.37
C ALA A 225 -14.00 -4.88 5.56
N SER A 226 -14.21 -5.66 6.63
CA SER A 226 -13.35 -5.68 7.80
C SER A 226 -11.93 -6.17 7.48
N LEU A 227 -11.82 -7.24 6.67
CA LEU A 227 -10.53 -7.76 6.21
C LEU A 227 -9.82 -6.78 5.27
N ALA A 228 -10.55 -6.09 4.40
CA ALA A 228 -9.98 -5.12 3.45
C ALA A 228 -9.32 -3.94 4.19
N LEU A 229 -9.91 -3.48 5.29
CA LEU A 229 -9.33 -2.44 6.16
C LEU A 229 -8.04 -2.84 6.86
N THR A 230 -7.64 -4.13 6.84
CA THR A 230 -6.29 -4.52 7.28
C THR A 230 -5.18 -3.91 6.44
N VAL A 231 -5.51 -3.35 5.26
CA VAL A 231 -4.60 -2.51 4.47
C VAL A 231 -3.97 -1.39 5.30
N SER A 232 -4.72 -0.82 6.26
CA SER A 232 -4.27 0.26 7.17
C SER A 232 -3.10 -0.14 8.08
N ARG A 233 -2.70 -1.42 8.09
CA ARG A 233 -1.54 -1.95 8.82
C ARG A 233 -0.27 -2.04 7.97
N ARG A 234 -0.32 -1.65 6.70
CA ARG A 234 0.89 -1.62 5.85
C ARG A 234 1.89 -0.62 6.43
N PRO A 235 3.20 -0.93 6.45
CA PRO A 235 4.23 -0.05 7.02
C PRO A 235 4.16 1.39 6.50
N VAL A 236 4.00 1.57 5.19
CA VAL A 236 3.88 2.90 4.55
C VAL A 236 2.69 3.72 5.05
N LEU A 237 1.57 3.06 5.39
CA LEU A 237 0.39 3.73 5.95
C LEU A 237 0.57 3.98 7.44
N CYS A 238 1.14 3.03 8.19
CA CYS A 238 1.44 3.24 9.61
C CYS A 238 2.39 4.43 9.83
N GLU A 239 3.40 4.57 8.97
CA GLU A 239 4.32 5.71 9.00
C GLU A 239 3.62 7.04 8.67
N HIS A 240 2.82 7.04 7.60
CA HIS A 240 2.01 8.20 7.22
C HIS A 240 1.05 8.62 8.35
N ASP A 241 0.32 7.65 8.91
CA ASP A 241 -0.64 7.88 9.98
C ASP A 241 0.05 8.42 11.24
N ARG A 242 1.23 7.90 11.58
CA ARG A 242 2.05 8.41 12.69
C ARG A 242 2.37 9.89 12.48
N ALA A 243 2.89 10.24 11.30
CA ALA A 243 3.24 11.62 10.98
C ALA A 243 2.02 12.57 11.05
N VAL A 244 0.86 12.14 10.55
CA VAL A 244 -0.37 12.94 10.60
C VAL A 244 -0.86 13.11 12.05
N LEU A 245 -0.82 12.06 12.86
CA LEU A 245 -1.27 12.11 14.26
C LEU A 245 -0.31 12.94 15.14
N GLU A 246 1.00 12.87 14.91
CA GLU A 246 1.98 13.74 15.59
C GLU A 246 1.76 15.21 15.25
N LEU A 247 1.50 15.53 13.97
CA LEU A 247 1.12 16.88 13.55
C LEU A 247 -0.16 17.36 14.22
N LEU A 248 -1.16 16.49 14.35
CA LEU A 248 -2.39 16.80 15.09
C LEU A 248 -2.08 17.13 16.55
N LEU A 249 -1.25 16.34 17.24
CA LEU A 249 -0.88 16.62 18.64
C LEU A 249 -0.22 18.00 18.78
N CYS A 250 0.73 18.33 17.89
CA CYS A 250 1.34 19.66 17.88
C CYS A 250 0.31 20.78 17.63
N ALA A 251 -0.64 20.57 16.72
CA ALA A 251 -1.69 21.56 16.43
C ALA A 251 -2.64 21.76 17.62
N LEU A 252 -2.97 20.71 18.38
CA LEU A 252 -3.80 20.81 19.57
C LEU A 252 -3.14 21.61 20.71
N GLU A 253 -1.81 21.66 20.75
CA GLU A 253 -1.03 22.40 21.75
C GLU A 253 -0.77 23.86 21.37
N MET A 254 -0.84 24.20 20.08
CA MET A 254 -0.50 25.53 19.56
C MET A 254 -1.75 26.36 19.19
N PRO A 255 -2.04 27.46 19.90
CA PRO A 255 -3.10 28.38 19.50
C PRO A 255 -2.81 28.99 18.11
N GLY A 256 -3.77 28.90 17.19
CA GLY A 256 -3.68 29.53 15.86
C GLY A 256 -3.11 28.65 14.75
N SER A 257 -2.97 27.33 14.97
CA SER A 257 -2.67 26.39 13.89
C SER A 257 -3.72 26.43 12.77
N ASP A 258 -3.33 26.19 11.52
CA ASP A 258 -4.26 26.05 10.40
C ASP A 258 -5.08 24.76 10.54
N GLN A 259 -6.21 24.87 11.22
CA GLN A 259 -7.11 23.74 11.49
C GLN A 259 -7.65 23.12 10.21
N VAL A 260 -7.85 23.89 9.15
CA VAL A 260 -8.37 23.40 7.87
C VAL A 260 -7.34 22.50 7.19
N ALA A 261 -6.08 22.90 7.20
CA ALA A 261 -4.99 22.08 6.67
C ALA A 261 -4.83 20.77 7.45
N VAL A 262 -4.87 20.83 8.78
CA VAL A 262 -4.81 19.63 9.64
C VAL A 262 -5.99 18.70 9.36
N TYR A 263 -7.20 19.25 9.21
CA TYR A 263 -8.38 18.45 8.90
C TYR A 263 -8.26 17.69 7.58
N ARG A 264 -7.76 18.34 6.53
CA ARG A 264 -7.52 17.67 5.23
C ARG A 264 -6.53 16.52 5.35
N LEU A 265 -5.52 16.66 6.19
CA LEU A 265 -4.59 15.57 6.46
C LEU A 265 -5.25 14.43 7.23
N LEU A 266 -6.12 14.72 8.20
CA LEU A 266 -6.87 13.70 8.93
C LEU A 266 -7.79 12.88 8.02
N GLU A 267 -8.38 13.47 6.97
CA GLU A 267 -9.18 12.71 6.02
C GLU A 267 -8.39 11.57 5.34
N THR A 268 -7.07 11.72 5.22
CA THR A 268 -6.21 10.71 4.61
C THR A 268 -6.01 9.47 5.49
N ILE A 269 -6.28 9.56 6.80
CA ILE A 269 -6.11 8.44 7.75
C ILE A 269 -7.41 7.68 8.05
N ARG A 270 -8.50 7.99 7.33
CA ARG A 270 -9.78 7.30 7.46
C ARG A 270 -9.66 5.78 7.32
N GLY A 271 -10.42 5.05 8.13
CA GLY A 271 -10.38 3.58 8.20
C GLY A 271 -9.20 3.03 9.00
N ARG A 272 -8.55 3.88 9.81
CA ARG A 272 -7.52 3.47 10.78
C ARG A 272 -8.12 3.10 12.13
N ASP A 273 -8.97 3.95 12.67
CA ASP A 273 -9.58 3.81 13.99
C ASP A 273 -11.00 4.40 13.95
N GLN A 274 -11.96 3.67 14.52
CA GLN A 274 -13.37 4.04 14.42
C GLN A 274 -13.68 5.36 15.12
N GLU A 275 -13.08 5.63 16.27
CA GLU A 275 -13.37 6.84 17.03
C GLU A 275 -12.81 8.08 16.33
N ILE A 276 -11.60 7.95 15.75
CA ILE A 276 -11.04 9.00 14.89
C ILE A 276 -11.93 9.23 13.66
N ASP A 277 -12.40 8.15 13.01
CA ASP A 277 -13.29 8.25 11.87
C ASP A 277 -14.59 8.99 12.23
N ASP A 278 -15.19 8.69 13.38
CA ASP A 278 -16.42 9.33 13.86
C ASP A 278 -16.21 10.84 14.12
N LEU A 279 -15.06 11.23 14.68
CA LEU A 279 -14.69 12.64 14.89
C LEU A 279 -14.47 13.38 13.56
N ILE A 280 -13.85 12.71 12.57
CA ILE A 280 -13.66 13.26 11.23
C ILE A 280 -15.01 13.43 10.52
N GLU A 281 -15.87 12.41 10.53
CA GLU A 281 -17.19 12.45 9.89
C GLU A 281 -18.12 13.48 10.53
N GLY A 282 -18.07 13.62 11.85
CA GLY A 282 -18.83 14.62 12.61
C GLY A 282 -18.34 16.05 12.41
N GLN A 283 -17.21 16.26 11.72
CA GLN A 283 -16.56 17.57 11.56
C GLN A 283 -16.38 18.30 12.91
N VAL A 284 -16.01 17.53 13.93
CA VAL A 284 -15.86 17.99 15.32
C VAL A 284 -14.63 18.88 15.49
N ASP A 285 -14.81 20.13 15.92
CA ASP A 285 -13.72 21.08 16.20
C ASP A 285 -12.49 20.41 16.87
N LEU A 286 -11.28 20.81 16.45
CA LEU A 286 -10.00 20.26 16.93
C LEU A 286 -9.69 20.71 18.36
N LEU A 287 -10.53 20.28 19.31
CA LEU A 287 -10.43 20.57 20.73
C LEU A 287 -9.63 19.48 21.43
N PRO A 288 -8.65 19.83 22.29
CA PRO A 288 -7.86 18.84 23.04
C PRO A 288 -8.73 17.86 23.84
N SER A 289 -9.86 18.30 24.38
CA SER A 289 -10.78 17.46 25.16
C SER A 289 -11.40 16.30 24.38
N LEU A 290 -11.42 16.37 23.05
CA LEU A 290 -12.04 15.37 22.18
C LEU A 290 -10.99 14.55 21.44
N TRP A 291 -9.92 15.19 20.97
CA TRP A 291 -8.95 14.56 20.07
C TRP A 291 -7.75 13.95 20.78
N LEU A 292 -7.39 14.41 22.00
CA LEU A 292 -6.11 14.05 22.61
C LEU A 292 -6.01 12.57 22.99
N GLU A 293 -7.05 12.00 23.63
CA GLU A 293 -7.04 10.59 24.05
C GLU A 293 -7.05 9.64 22.85
N PRO A 294 -7.98 9.77 21.87
CA PRO A 294 -8.02 8.86 20.73
C PRO A 294 -6.73 8.91 19.92
N THR A 295 -6.17 10.10 19.71
CA THR A 295 -4.92 10.30 18.98
C THR A 295 -3.76 9.58 19.67
N ARG A 296 -3.58 9.76 20.99
CA ARG A 296 -2.51 9.11 21.76
C ARG A 296 -2.65 7.59 21.77
N ARG A 297 -3.88 7.08 21.92
CA ARG A 297 -4.16 5.64 21.91
C ARG A 297 -3.78 5.01 20.57
N VAL A 298 -4.19 5.62 19.46
CA VAL A 298 -3.86 5.12 18.11
C VAL A 298 -2.36 5.21 17.84
N LEU A 299 -1.72 6.30 18.26
CA LEU A 299 -0.27 6.48 18.13
C LEU A 299 0.52 5.42 18.90
N ALA A 300 0.12 5.09 20.13
CA ALA A 300 0.73 4.03 20.92
C ALA A 300 0.61 2.66 20.23
N GLY A 301 -0.53 2.39 19.57
CA GLY A 301 -0.75 1.17 18.79
C GLY A 301 0.03 1.11 17.46
N LEU A 302 0.64 2.21 17.03
CA LEU A 302 1.52 2.27 15.86
C LEU A 302 2.99 2.01 16.19
N ALA A 303 3.39 1.98 17.47
CA ALA A 303 4.78 1.92 17.90
C ALA A 303 5.40 0.50 17.91
N VAL A 304 4.76 -0.48 17.25
CA VAL A 304 5.17 -1.89 17.19
C VAL A 304 5.56 -2.29 15.78
#